data_AF-A0A4S2EYB5-F1
#
_entry.id   AF-A0A4S2EYB5-F1
#
_cell.length_a   1.000
_cell.length_b   1.000
_cell.length_c   1.000
_cell.angle_alpha   90.00
_cell.angle_beta   90.00
_cell.angle_gamma   90.00
#
_symmetry.space_group_name_H-M   'P 1'
#
loop_
_entity.id
_entity.type
_entity.pdbx_description
1 polymer ?
#
loop_
_entity_poly.entity_id
_entity_poly.type
_entity_poly.pdbx_seq_one_letter_code
_entity_poly.pdbx_strand_id
1 'polypeptide(L)'
;MRNHVSSKKKTGAAAFCLAALLAGFLVCTPALAQDLDGHDGKIVLSENTIMPRTVVRVKYGASWDYGSIPILHGWSNLTSSSHWHSSTVTATGKSACSMAVAPGRTSYADLWWAAPTYNAYYDIW
;
A
#
# COMPACT_ATOMS: atom_id res chain seq x y z
N MET A 1 -37.88 24.81 -49.97
CA MET A 1 -37.66 23.70 -50.93
C MET A 1 -36.35 23.02 -50.60
N ARG A 2 -36.36 21.69 -50.60
CA ARG A 2 -35.22 20.79 -50.28
C ARG A 2 -34.04 21.04 -51.24
N ASN A 3 -32.80 20.85 -50.77
CA ASN A 3 -32.02 19.66 -51.14
C ASN A 3 -30.64 19.59 -50.46
N HIS A 4 -30.39 18.38 -49.94
CA HIS A 4 -29.12 17.79 -49.52
C HIS A 4 -28.00 17.90 -50.56
N VAL A 5 -26.74 18.00 -50.11
CA VAL A 5 -25.66 17.09 -50.53
C VAL A 5 -24.74 16.80 -49.34
N SER A 6 -24.52 15.51 -49.10
CA SER A 6 -23.56 14.91 -48.16
C SER A 6 -22.21 14.67 -48.86
N SER A 7 -21.09 14.84 -48.16
CA SER A 7 -19.83 14.17 -48.53
C SER A 7 -18.93 13.93 -47.31
N LYS A 8 -18.23 12.81 -47.37
CA LYS A 8 -17.66 12.02 -46.26
C LYS A 8 -16.25 12.45 -45.83
N LYS A 9 -15.99 12.24 -44.52
CA LYS A 9 -14.75 11.88 -43.78
C LYS A 9 -13.38 12.15 -44.43
N LYS A 10 -12.45 12.69 -43.63
CA LYS A 10 -11.08 12.14 -43.46
C LYS A 10 -10.50 12.47 -42.08
N THR A 11 -9.99 11.41 -41.48
CA THR A 11 -9.29 11.26 -40.20
C THR A 11 -8.00 12.07 -40.13
N GLY A 12 -7.76 12.71 -39.00
CA GLY A 12 -6.48 13.27 -38.60
C GLY A 12 -6.35 13.19 -37.09
N ALA A 13 -5.81 12.07 -36.60
CA ALA A 13 -5.42 11.93 -35.20
C ALA A 13 -4.27 12.91 -34.91
N ALA A 14 -4.57 14.01 -34.22
CA ALA A 14 -3.54 14.85 -33.65
C ALA A 14 -2.97 14.15 -32.42
N ALA A 15 -1.75 13.63 -32.58
CA ALA A 15 -0.94 13.11 -31.50
C ALA A 15 -0.64 14.22 -30.48
N PHE A 16 -1.26 14.14 -29.32
CA PHE A 16 -0.83 14.90 -28.14
C PHE A 16 0.03 13.96 -27.28
N CYS A 17 1.34 14.00 -27.51
CA CYS A 17 2.28 13.43 -26.58
C CYS A 17 2.62 14.44 -25.49
N LEU A 18 2.35 14.00 -24.26
CA LEU A 18 3.22 14.12 -23.09
C LEU A 18 3.25 15.46 -22.34
N ALA A 19 2.52 15.51 -21.21
CA ALA A 19 3.07 16.04 -19.97
C ALA A 19 2.35 15.41 -18.76
N ALA A 20 3.16 14.94 -17.83
CA ALA A 20 2.82 14.19 -16.65
C ALA A 20 1.86 14.90 -15.68
N LEU A 21 0.89 14.15 -15.17
CA LEU A 21 0.48 14.23 -13.76
C LEU A 21 -0.17 12.90 -13.36
N LEU A 22 0.67 11.87 -13.23
CA LEU A 22 0.40 10.72 -12.39
C LEU A 22 0.43 11.21 -10.93
N ALA A 23 -0.60 11.96 -10.53
CA ALA A 23 -0.97 12.03 -9.14
C ALA A 23 -1.57 10.65 -8.83
N GLY A 24 -0.71 9.78 -8.31
CA GLY A 24 -1.03 8.42 -7.88
C GLY A 24 -2.17 8.44 -6.90
N PHE A 25 -3.38 8.34 -7.42
CA PHE A 25 -4.54 7.91 -6.67
C PHE A 25 -4.47 6.38 -6.64
N LEU A 26 -3.53 5.84 -5.86
CA LEU A 26 -3.55 4.43 -5.50
C LEU A 26 -4.72 4.28 -4.53
N VAL A 27 -5.90 4.06 -5.09
CA VAL A 27 -7.10 3.72 -4.34
C VAL A 27 -6.76 2.44 -3.58
N CYS A 28 -6.74 2.50 -2.25
CA CYS A 28 -6.73 1.32 -1.42
C CYS A 28 -8.07 0.60 -1.63
N THR A 29 -8.15 -0.24 -2.66
CA THR A 29 -9.28 -1.13 -2.85
C THR A 29 -9.27 -2.12 -1.69
N PRO A 30 -10.40 -2.31 -0.97
CA PRO A 30 -10.52 -3.35 0.02
C PRO A 30 -10.62 -4.69 -0.72
N ALA A 31 -9.48 -5.18 -1.20
CA ALA A 31 -9.38 -6.57 -1.58
C ALA A 31 -9.48 -7.36 -0.28
N LEU A 32 -10.47 -8.25 -0.21
CA LEU A 32 -10.50 -9.40 0.67
C LEU A 32 -9.08 -9.88 0.93
N ALA A 33 -8.77 -10.16 2.20
CA ALA A 33 -7.48 -10.62 2.73
C ALA A 33 -6.92 -11.85 1.99
N GLN A 34 -6.53 -11.66 0.74
CA GLN A 34 -5.73 -12.57 -0.03
C GLN A 34 -4.31 -12.27 0.35
N ASP A 35 -3.60 -13.34 0.66
CA ASP A 35 -2.18 -13.32 0.88
C ASP A 35 -1.49 -12.54 -0.25
N LEU A 36 -1.02 -11.33 0.06
CA LEU A 36 -0.29 -10.49 -0.88
C LEU A 36 1.12 -11.06 -0.97
N ASP A 37 1.29 -12.12 -1.77
CA ASP A 37 2.56 -12.78 -2.14
C ASP A 37 3.58 -11.85 -2.85
N GLY A 38 3.31 -10.54 -2.87
CA GLY A 38 4.14 -9.50 -3.49
C GLY A 38 4.88 -8.60 -2.51
N HIS A 39 4.74 -8.81 -1.18
CA HIS A 39 5.44 -8.00 -0.19
C HIS A 39 6.88 -8.46 0.06
N ASP A 40 7.82 -7.52 0.23
CA ASP A 40 9.21 -7.85 0.59
C ASP A 40 9.30 -8.49 1.99
N GLY A 41 8.37 -8.17 2.89
CA GLY A 41 8.21 -8.92 4.13
C GLY A 41 6.79 -8.92 4.68
N LYS A 42 6.46 -10.03 5.34
CA LYS A 42 5.16 -10.31 5.95
C LYS A 42 5.36 -11.05 7.26
N ILE A 43 4.57 -10.70 8.27
CA ILE A 43 4.40 -11.53 9.47
C ILE A 43 2.94 -11.59 9.88
N VAL A 44 2.50 -12.79 10.27
CA VAL A 44 1.19 -13.01 10.88
C VAL A 44 1.32 -12.80 12.37
N LEU A 45 0.52 -11.89 12.90
CA LEU A 45 0.44 -11.54 14.32
C LEU A 45 -0.80 -12.24 14.89
N SER A 46 -0.60 -13.51 15.23
CA SER A 46 -1.56 -14.48 15.79
C SER A 46 -1.41 -14.55 17.32
N GLU A 47 -2.33 -15.02 18.17
CA GLU A 47 -3.79 -15.25 18.17
C GLU A 47 -4.14 -15.05 19.65
N ASN A 48 -4.94 -14.03 20.00
CA ASN A 48 -5.30 -13.67 21.37
C ASN A 48 -4.17 -13.30 22.34
N THR A 49 -2.92 -13.21 21.89
CA THR A 49 -1.81 -12.75 22.72
C THR A 49 -1.31 -11.40 22.22
N ILE A 50 -1.03 -10.49 23.15
CA ILE A 50 -0.35 -9.25 22.82
C ILE A 50 1.01 -9.61 22.22
N MET A 51 1.20 -9.28 20.95
CA MET A 51 2.50 -9.33 20.30
C MET A 51 3.24 -8.06 20.73
N PRO A 52 4.25 -8.16 21.60
CA PRO A 52 4.99 -6.99 22.02
C PRO A 52 5.66 -6.35 20.81
N ARG A 53 5.90 -5.05 20.91
CA ARG A 53 6.66 -4.29 19.92
C ARG A 53 7.97 -5.03 19.61
N THR A 54 8.11 -5.43 18.35
CA THR A 54 9.27 -6.14 17.85
C THR A 54 9.94 -5.28 16.78
N VAL A 55 11.24 -5.06 16.94
CA VAL A 55 12.04 -4.27 15.98
C VAL A 55 13.16 -5.15 15.43
N VAL A 56 13.19 -5.32 14.11
CA VAL A 56 14.17 -6.17 13.41
C VAL A 56 14.85 -5.41 12.28
N ARG A 57 16.04 -5.88 11.89
CA ARG A 57 16.71 -5.42 10.68
C ARG A 57 16.28 -6.28 9.50
N VAL A 58 15.89 -5.64 8.41
CA VAL A 58 15.42 -6.30 7.19
C VAL A 58 16.26 -5.88 5.98
N LYS A 59 15.74 -6.12 4.77
CA LYS A 59 16.40 -5.80 3.50
C LYS A 59 17.01 -4.39 3.49
N TYR A 60 18.20 -4.27 2.91
CA TYR A 60 19.01 -3.04 2.88
C TYR A 60 19.37 -2.44 4.24
N GLY A 61 19.26 -3.21 5.33
CA GLY A 61 19.51 -2.74 6.70
C GLY A 61 18.41 -1.86 7.29
N ALA A 62 17.25 -1.78 6.62
CA ALA A 62 16.09 -1.05 7.12
C ALA A 62 15.62 -1.60 8.47
N SER A 63 15.04 -0.74 9.30
CA SER A 63 14.47 -1.10 10.60
C SER A 63 12.97 -1.29 10.45
N TRP A 64 12.47 -2.48 10.75
CA TRP A 64 11.05 -2.78 10.73
C TRP A 64 10.53 -2.98 12.16
N ASP A 65 9.55 -2.18 12.56
CA ASP A 65 8.88 -2.17 13.85
C ASP A 65 7.43 -2.58 13.68
N TYR A 66 7.05 -3.72 14.24
CA TYR A 66 5.71 -4.27 14.14
C TYR A 66 5.23 -4.83 15.47
N GLY A 67 3.91 -5.04 15.57
CA GLY A 67 3.27 -5.67 16.71
C GLY A 67 1.76 -5.52 16.69
N SER A 68 1.11 -6.08 17.69
CA SER A 68 -0.35 -6.00 17.81
C SER A 68 -0.83 -6.22 19.24
N ILE A 69 -1.92 -5.54 19.58
CA ILE A 69 -2.78 -5.82 20.72
C ILE A 69 -4.08 -6.41 20.15
N PRO A 70 -4.34 -7.72 20.35
CA PRO A 70 -5.57 -8.35 19.89
C PRO A 70 -6.80 -7.56 20.33
N ILE A 71 -7.81 -7.52 19.45
CA ILE A 71 -9.10 -6.85 19.69
C ILE A 71 -8.96 -5.30 19.79
N LEU A 72 -7.77 -4.74 19.55
CA LEU A 72 -7.56 -3.29 19.66
C LEU A 72 -6.81 -2.69 18.46
N HIS A 73 -5.59 -3.14 18.20
CA HIS A 73 -4.65 -2.41 17.33
C HIS A 73 -3.56 -3.31 16.77
N GLY A 74 -3.19 -3.13 15.52
CA GLY A 74 -1.96 -3.67 14.93
C GLY A 74 -1.21 -2.60 14.16
N TRP A 75 0.12 -2.71 14.13
CA TRP A 75 0.98 -1.74 13.44
C TRP A 75 2.12 -2.40 12.65
N SER A 76 2.57 -1.69 11.63
CA SER A 76 3.75 -1.98 10.83
C SER A 76 4.41 -0.67 10.44
N ASN A 77 5.65 -0.45 10.88
CA ASN A 77 6.40 0.77 10.64
C ASN A 77 7.78 0.43 10.11
N LEU A 78 8.13 0.92 8.92
CA LEU A 78 9.44 0.67 8.32
C LEU A 78 10.22 1.98 8.20
N THR A 79 11.50 1.94 8.55
CA THR A 79 12.45 3.04 8.35
C THR A 79 13.63 2.54 7.54
N SER A 80 13.82 3.09 6.33
CA SER A 80 15.02 2.88 5.53
C SER A 80 15.79 4.17 5.36
N SER A 81 17.12 4.14 5.46
CA SER A 81 17.99 5.29 5.19
C SER A 81 18.39 5.41 3.72
N SER A 82 18.11 4.41 2.89
CA SER A 82 18.68 4.29 1.54
C SER A 82 17.66 4.01 0.43
N HIS A 83 16.46 3.49 0.76
CA HIS A 83 15.48 3.03 -0.22
C HIS A 83 14.09 3.60 0.06
N TRP A 84 13.29 3.72 -1.00
CA TRP A 84 11.87 4.04 -0.86
C TRP A 84 11.15 2.83 -0.29
N HIS A 85 10.10 3.08 0.48
CA HIS A 85 9.43 2.00 1.20
C HIS A 85 7.99 2.34 1.57
N SER A 86 7.23 1.31 1.94
CA SER A 86 5.89 1.45 2.50
C SER A 86 5.61 0.39 3.55
N SER A 87 4.55 0.62 4.35
CA SER A 87 4.07 -0.31 5.36
C SER A 87 2.57 -0.54 5.20
N THR A 88 2.14 -1.76 5.53
CA THR A 88 0.75 -2.15 5.50
C THR A 88 0.42 -3.01 6.71
N VAL A 89 -0.80 -2.87 7.22
CA VAL A 89 -1.40 -3.77 8.21
C VAL A 89 -2.77 -4.20 7.73
N THR A 90 -3.10 -5.47 7.85
CA THR A 90 -4.43 -6.00 7.54
C THR A 90 -5.01 -6.80 8.71
N ALA A 91 -6.33 -6.79 8.84
CA ALA A 91 -7.06 -7.63 9.78
C ALA A 91 -8.51 -7.80 9.33
N THR A 92 -9.03 -9.03 9.27
CA THR A 92 -10.46 -9.35 8.99
C THR A 92 -11.08 -8.51 7.84
N GLY A 93 -10.39 -8.43 6.70
CA GLY A 93 -10.87 -7.65 5.53
C GLY A 93 -10.76 -6.13 5.66
N LYS A 94 -10.09 -5.62 6.70
CA LYS A 94 -9.68 -4.22 6.86
C LYS A 94 -8.19 -4.08 6.59
N SER A 95 -7.78 -2.90 6.15
CA SER A 95 -6.38 -2.57 5.94
C SER A 95 -6.09 -1.11 6.30
N ALA A 96 -4.85 -0.87 6.71
CA ALA A 96 -4.24 0.44 6.80
C ALA A 96 -2.90 0.38 6.07
N CYS A 97 -2.64 1.36 5.21
CA CYS A 97 -1.44 1.42 4.40
C CYS A 97 -0.83 2.81 4.50
N SER A 98 0.49 2.88 4.54
CA SER A 98 1.19 4.12 4.25
C SER A 98 1.19 4.41 2.75
N MET A 99 1.47 5.66 2.39
CA MET A 99 2.00 5.96 1.06
C MET A 99 3.45 5.46 0.93
N ALA A 100 4.01 5.52 -0.28
CA ALA A 100 5.45 5.41 -0.47
C ALA A 100 6.18 6.55 0.26
N VAL A 101 7.21 6.19 1.03
CA VAL A 101 8.00 7.09 1.87
C VAL A 101 9.44 7.10 1.40
N ALA A 102 10.01 8.30 1.32
CA ALA A 102 11.39 8.51 0.91
C ALA A 102 12.39 7.97 1.94
N PRO A 103 13.64 7.65 1.51
CA PRO A 103 14.72 7.34 2.43
C PRO A 103 14.89 8.40 3.53
N GLY A 104 15.27 7.96 4.74
CA GLY A 104 15.47 8.81 5.91
C GLY A 104 14.19 9.16 6.68
N ARG A 105 13.03 8.70 6.22
CA ARG A 105 11.74 8.84 6.91
C ARG A 105 11.19 7.47 7.29
N THR A 106 10.18 7.46 8.15
CA THR A 106 9.46 6.24 8.55
C THR A 106 8.11 6.19 7.87
N SER A 107 7.76 5.06 7.27
CA SER A 107 6.38 4.74 6.89
C SER A 107 5.63 4.19 8.09
N TYR A 108 4.38 4.63 8.27
CA TYR A 108 3.52 4.22 9.37
C TYR A 108 2.23 3.61 8.84
N ALA A 109 1.87 2.43 9.36
CA ALA A 109 0.58 1.81 9.12
C ALA A 109 0.02 1.30 10.45
N ASP A 110 -1.08 1.92 10.88
CA ASP A 110 -1.78 1.61 12.13
C ASP A 110 -3.23 1.25 11.83
N LEU A 111 -3.65 0.07 12.27
CA LEU A 111 -5.03 -0.39 12.12
C LEU A 111 -5.66 -0.57 13.50
N TRP A 112 -6.53 0.35 13.89
CA TRP A 112 -7.33 0.28 15.12
C TRP A 112 -8.62 -0.48 14.85
N TRP A 113 -8.61 -1.80 15.10
CA TRP A 113 -9.74 -2.66 14.78
C TRP A 113 -9.88 -3.84 15.77
N ALA A 114 -11.10 -4.24 16.07
CA ALA A 114 -11.31 -5.43 16.87
C ALA A 114 -11.09 -6.68 16.01
N ALA A 115 -9.89 -7.27 16.05
CA ALA A 115 -9.58 -8.53 15.38
C ALA A 115 -8.70 -9.46 16.23
N PRO A 116 -8.88 -10.78 16.12
CA PRO A 116 -8.06 -11.76 16.83
C PRO A 116 -6.65 -11.88 16.25
N THR A 117 -6.49 -11.54 14.96
CA THR A 117 -5.26 -11.69 14.19
C THR A 117 -5.04 -10.47 13.32
N TYR A 118 -3.80 -10.02 13.27
CA TYR A 118 -3.32 -8.98 12.37
C TYR A 118 -2.25 -9.55 11.45
N ASN A 119 -2.02 -8.91 10.31
CA ASN A 119 -0.86 -9.17 9.48
C ASN A 119 -0.13 -7.84 9.26
N ALA A 120 1.17 -7.84 9.50
CA ALA A 120 2.04 -6.69 9.25
C ALA A 120 2.93 -6.97 8.03
N TYR A 121 3.04 -6.00 7.14
CA TYR A 121 3.80 -6.08 5.90
C TYR A 121 4.69 -4.86 5.70
N TYR A 122 5.74 -5.04 4.90
CA TYR A 122 6.52 -3.93 4.33
C TYR A 122 6.95 -4.22 2.89
N ASP A 123 7.21 -3.14 2.15
CA ASP A 123 7.81 -3.14 0.82
C ASP A 123 8.98 -2.16 0.79
N ILE A 124 10.04 -2.49 0.05
CA ILE A 124 11.24 -1.65 -0.01
C ILE A 124 11.99 -1.80 -1.35
N TRP A 125 12.18 -0.68 -2.04
CA TRP A 125 12.71 -0.61 -3.40
C TRP A 125 13.65 0.58 -3.64
#